data_AF-A0AAN8J547-F1
#
_entry.id   AF-A0AAN8J547-F1
#
_cell.length_a   1.000
_cell.length_b   1.000
_cell.length_c   1.000
_cell.angle_alpha   90.00
_cell.angle_beta   90.00
_cell.angle_gamma   90.00
#
_symmetry.space_group_name_H-M   'P 1'
#
loop_
_entity.id
_entity.type
_entity.pdbx_description
1 polymer ?
#
loop_
_entity_poly.entity_id
_entity_poly.type
_entity_poly.pdbx_seq_one_letter_code
_entity_poly.pdbx_strand_id
1 'polypeptide(L)'
;MVLQRGPQRANVWGYASEINATVTVSITGVGQYQTSVVKGPFLDRGVWRIMLPAVFQGGPYVLTAELVDGSSITIKDILFGDVWVCSGQSNMEFTLTHEFNASVEFAEAINYQNIRLFTVNHSESGYQQFEFSSVEERWSLPNNKTLANTGSPAQWLYFSAVCWLYGKHLYEKLGYPIGLIASTWGGTMVESWSDDESLAQCGLKPPPRNRTYVGFPKYPALLWNSMVHPLVNYTIYGVIWYQGEANAAPTGTPAMMNRYNCTFPAMIDGWRRQFHEGSNGETDVLFPFGFVQLAPWHNNATITVGFPDIRWHQTADYGYVPNKRMKNVFMAVALDLPDYTSPFTGIHPRDKEDVGKRLALAGLGVAYNHIDNRYTGPYPIHFQIFVAQNTTQITYDDQHLDIRSKDGFEICCLDQTTHINCADDKAKWYPAPINASDNSSVTIGYGGVCGSALVSSIRYAWRESPCPFKACAVYTRLNDLPAPPFIEVLLSPSAFVYH
;
A
#
# COMPACT_ATOMS: atom_id res chain seq x y z
N MET A 1 -1.02 -8.30 -22.63
CA MET A 1 -0.33 -8.47 -21.31
C MET A 1 0.83 -7.49 -21.21
N VAL A 2 1.40 -7.26 -20.02
CA VAL A 2 2.61 -6.41 -19.85
C VAL A 2 3.71 -7.19 -19.15
N LEU A 3 4.90 -7.25 -19.75
CA LEU A 3 6.12 -7.75 -19.14
C LEU A 3 6.97 -6.58 -18.62
N GLN A 4 7.76 -6.79 -17.58
CA GLN A 4 8.63 -5.76 -17.04
C GLN A 4 9.66 -5.28 -18.09
N ARG A 5 9.71 -3.98 -18.33
CA ARG A 5 10.71 -3.33 -19.20
C ARG A 5 12.08 -3.26 -18.52
N GLY A 6 13.10 -3.00 -19.34
CA GLY A 6 14.46 -2.67 -18.89
C GLY A 6 14.53 -1.47 -17.94
N PRO A 7 15.53 -1.41 -17.04
CA PRO A 7 16.76 -2.21 -17.05
C PRO A 7 16.62 -3.63 -16.48
N GLN A 8 15.57 -3.94 -15.73
CA GLN A 8 15.26 -5.29 -15.29
C GLN A 8 14.86 -6.19 -16.47
N ARG A 9 15.10 -7.49 -16.34
CA ARG A 9 14.76 -8.47 -17.37
C ARG A 9 13.47 -9.19 -17.03
N ALA A 10 12.62 -9.36 -18.03
CA ALA A 10 11.40 -10.13 -17.89
C ALA A 10 11.71 -11.63 -17.89
N ASN A 11 11.27 -12.31 -16.84
CA ASN A 11 11.28 -13.76 -16.77
C ASN A 11 10.02 -14.34 -17.43
N VAL A 12 10.19 -15.30 -18.34
CA VAL A 12 9.09 -16.04 -18.99
C VAL A 12 9.24 -17.52 -18.67
N TRP A 13 8.15 -18.17 -18.31
CA TRP A 13 8.16 -19.59 -17.96
C TRP A 13 6.90 -20.30 -18.42
N GLY A 14 6.97 -21.62 -18.40
CA GLY A 14 5.84 -22.51 -18.65
C GLY A 14 6.12 -23.93 -18.20
N TYR A 15 5.19 -24.82 -18.46
CA TYR A 15 5.27 -26.22 -18.07
C TYR A 15 5.18 -27.14 -19.29
N ALA A 16 5.83 -28.29 -19.21
CA ALA A 16 5.79 -29.33 -20.23
C ALA A 16 5.98 -30.71 -19.58
N SER A 17 5.38 -31.76 -20.14
CA SER A 17 5.39 -33.09 -19.54
C SER A 17 6.74 -33.80 -19.65
N GLU A 18 7.48 -33.58 -20.74
CA GLU A 18 8.76 -34.25 -21.01
C GLU A 18 9.95 -33.48 -20.39
N ILE A 19 10.62 -34.11 -19.43
CA ILE A 19 11.86 -33.57 -18.84
C ILE A 19 13.01 -33.66 -19.84
N ASN A 20 13.88 -32.66 -19.85
CA ASN A 20 14.98 -32.45 -20.80
C ASN A 20 14.56 -32.10 -22.24
N ALA A 21 13.26 -32.01 -22.53
CA ALA A 21 12.80 -31.47 -23.81
C ALA A 21 13.32 -30.04 -24.00
N THR A 22 13.76 -29.71 -25.22
CA THR A 22 14.18 -28.34 -25.55
C THR A 22 12.97 -27.50 -25.90
N VAL A 23 12.90 -26.30 -25.34
CA VAL A 23 11.89 -25.29 -25.64
C VAL A 23 12.58 -24.12 -26.34
N THR A 24 12.09 -23.77 -27.52
CA THR A 24 12.51 -22.58 -28.26
C THR A 24 11.50 -21.47 -28.03
N VAL A 25 11.93 -20.37 -27.42
CA VAL A 25 11.12 -19.17 -27.17
C VAL A 25 11.54 -18.08 -28.14
N SER A 26 10.60 -17.63 -28.96
CA SER A 26 10.81 -16.59 -29.98
C SER A 26 9.93 -15.38 -29.68
N ILE A 27 10.52 -14.19 -29.70
CA ILE A 27 9.80 -12.94 -29.53
C ILE A 27 10.09 -12.04 -30.73
N THR A 28 9.02 -11.63 -31.43
CA THR A 28 9.14 -10.79 -32.62
C THR A 28 9.95 -9.53 -32.33
N GLY A 29 10.99 -9.26 -33.11
CA GLY A 29 11.82 -8.06 -32.95
C GLY A 29 12.78 -8.05 -31.76
N VAL A 30 12.75 -9.06 -30.87
CA VAL A 30 13.66 -9.17 -29.72
C VAL A 30 14.69 -10.27 -29.97
N GLY A 31 14.25 -11.48 -30.33
CA GLY A 31 15.16 -12.59 -30.60
C GLY A 31 14.54 -13.96 -30.38
N GLN A 32 15.36 -14.99 -30.57
CA GLN A 32 15.04 -16.39 -30.31
C GLN A 32 16.03 -16.97 -29.33
N TYR A 33 15.53 -17.76 -28.39
CA TYR A 33 16.29 -18.30 -27.28
C TYR A 33 15.85 -19.74 -27.00
N GLN A 34 16.74 -20.53 -26.40
CA GLN A 34 16.46 -21.92 -26.07
C GLN A 34 16.67 -22.17 -24.58
N THR A 35 15.87 -23.08 -24.05
CA THR A 35 15.98 -23.58 -22.68
C THR A 35 15.56 -25.06 -22.66
N SER A 36 15.74 -25.73 -21.53
CA SER A 36 15.32 -27.12 -21.34
C SER A 36 14.30 -27.23 -20.22
N VAL A 37 13.36 -28.16 -20.36
CA VAL A 37 12.40 -28.49 -19.31
C VAL A 37 13.15 -29.20 -18.17
N VAL A 38 13.07 -28.65 -16.96
CA VAL A 38 13.66 -29.23 -15.74
C VAL A 38 12.58 -29.69 -14.77
N LYS A 39 12.95 -30.48 -13.77
CA LYS A 39 12.02 -30.92 -12.73
C LYS A 39 11.45 -29.69 -12.00
N GLY A 40 10.12 -29.59 -11.94
CA GLY A 40 9.39 -28.50 -11.31
C GLY A 40 8.72 -28.91 -10.00
N PRO A 41 7.82 -28.06 -9.47
CA PRO A 41 7.07 -28.33 -8.25
C PRO A 41 5.94 -29.37 -8.43
N PHE A 42 5.57 -29.68 -9.68
CA PHE A 42 4.54 -30.65 -10.01
C PHE A 42 5.15 -32.04 -10.30
N LEU A 43 4.42 -33.10 -9.97
CA LEU A 43 4.87 -34.48 -10.18
C LEU A 43 4.70 -34.96 -11.63
N ASP A 44 3.74 -34.38 -12.35
CA ASP A 44 3.29 -34.80 -13.69
C ASP A 44 3.85 -33.93 -14.84
N ARG A 45 4.59 -32.87 -14.52
CA ARG A 45 5.18 -31.94 -15.49
C ARG A 45 6.41 -31.23 -14.95
N GLY A 46 7.35 -30.95 -15.85
CA GLY A 46 8.49 -30.07 -15.58
C GLY A 46 8.18 -28.61 -15.86
N VAL A 47 9.13 -27.74 -15.49
CA VAL A 47 9.08 -26.30 -15.72
C VAL A 47 10.22 -25.91 -16.65
N TRP A 48 9.97 -25.01 -17.57
CA TRP A 48 11.01 -24.33 -18.34
C TRP A 48 10.95 -22.83 -18.04
N ARG A 49 12.10 -22.17 -18.08
CA ARG A 49 12.21 -20.73 -17.81
C ARG A 49 13.22 -20.10 -18.77
N ILE A 50 12.99 -18.85 -19.11
CA ILE A 50 13.91 -18.05 -19.89
C ILE A 50 13.93 -16.62 -19.40
N MET A 51 15.14 -16.08 -19.27
CA MET A 51 15.35 -14.69 -19.00
C MET A 51 15.52 -13.95 -20.31
N LEU A 52 14.60 -13.03 -20.61
CA LEU A 52 14.72 -12.19 -21.80
C LEU A 52 15.84 -11.16 -21.62
N PRO A 53 16.43 -10.60 -22.69
CA PRO A 53 17.24 -9.40 -22.53
C PRO A 53 16.39 -8.26 -21.96
N ALA A 54 17.04 -7.21 -21.45
CA ALA A 54 16.33 -5.99 -21.09
C ALA A 54 15.71 -5.38 -22.36
N VAL A 55 14.38 -5.31 -22.42
CA VAL A 55 13.65 -4.77 -23.57
C VAL A 55 13.15 -3.36 -23.22
N PHE A 56 13.37 -2.42 -24.14
CA PHE A 56 12.84 -1.06 -23.97
C PHE A 56 11.31 -1.05 -23.98
N GLN A 57 10.72 -0.09 -23.28
CA GLN A 57 9.26 0.03 -23.19
C GLN A 57 8.60 0.13 -24.58
N GLY A 58 7.43 -0.48 -24.75
CA GLY A 58 6.67 -0.44 -26.00
C GLY A 58 6.06 -1.78 -26.40
N GLY A 59 5.81 -1.97 -27.68
CA GLY A 59 5.09 -3.11 -28.26
C GLY A 59 4.00 -2.65 -29.23
N PRO A 60 3.07 -3.52 -29.64
CA PRO A 60 2.92 -4.91 -29.20
C PRO A 60 3.92 -5.87 -29.85
N TYR A 61 4.31 -6.89 -29.08
CA TYR A 61 5.13 -8.02 -29.51
C TYR A 61 4.31 -9.32 -29.54
N VAL A 62 4.85 -10.35 -30.19
CA VAL A 62 4.32 -11.71 -30.19
C VAL A 62 5.40 -12.63 -29.63
N LEU A 63 5.03 -13.49 -28.67
CA LEU A 63 5.88 -14.52 -28.09
C LEU A 63 5.34 -15.90 -28.47
N THR A 64 6.22 -16.75 -28.97
CA THR A 64 5.93 -18.16 -29.25
C THR A 64 6.89 -19.03 -28.47
N ALA A 65 6.38 -19.99 -27.71
CA ALA A 65 7.16 -21.06 -27.09
C ALA A 65 6.83 -22.37 -27.81
N GLU A 66 7.84 -23.06 -28.33
CA GLU A 66 7.71 -24.27 -29.13
C GLU A 66 8.62 -25.39 -28.60
N LEU A 67 8.07 -26.58 -28.44
CA LEU A 67 8.78 -27.80 -28.10
C LEU A 67 9.33 -28.48 -29.35
N VAL A 68 10.35 -29.33 -29.18
CA VAL A 68 10.96 -30.12 -30.28
C VAL A 68 9.99 -31.05 -31.02
N ASP A 69 8.87 -31.41 -30.40
CA ASP A 69 7.80 -32.23 -31.00
C ASP A 69 6.83 -31.40 -31.88
N GLY A 70 7.03 -30.08 -31.96
CA GLY A 70 6.18 -29.13 -32.70
C GLY A 70 5.01 -28.55 -31.89
N SER A 71 4.80 -29.00 -30.64
CA SER A 71 3.80 -28.41 -29.74
C SER A 71 4.17 -26.97 -29.42
N SER A 72 3.26 -26.01 -29.61
CA SER A 72 3.55 -24.60 -29.37
C SER A 72 2.40 -23.81 -28.74
N ILE A 73 2.77 -22.73 -28.04
CA ILE A 73 1.86 -21.73 -27.49
C ILE A 73 2.31 -20.36 -28.01
N THR A 74 1.36 -19.59 -28.54
CA THR A 74 1.60 -18.21 -29.00
C THR A 74 0.78 -17.22 -28.19
N ILE A 75 1.43 -16.21 -27.63
CA ILE A 75 0.81 -15.08 -26.94
C ILE A 75 1.06 -13.82 -27.78
N LYS A 76 -0.02 -13.08 -28.05
CA LYS A 76 0.00 -11.84 -28.84
C LYS A 76 -0.32 -10.64 -27.93
N ASP A 77 -0.10 -9.43 -28.43
CA ASP A 77 -0.35 -8.17 -27.70
C ASP A 77 0.42 -8.11 -26.37
N ILE A 78 1.72 -8.37 -26.45
CA ILE A 78 2.65 -8.23 -25.32
C ILE A 78 3.26 -6.84 -25.36
N LEU A 79 3.09 -6.07 -24.29
CA LEU A 79 3.80 -4.81 -24.08
C LEU A 79 4.94 -5.01 -23.09
N PHE A 80 5.99 -4.21 -23.22
CA PHE A 80 7.00 -4.02 -22.18
C PHE A 80 6.74 -2.67 -21.49
N GLY A 81 6.61 -2.72 -20.17
CA GLY A 81 6.20 -1.59 -19.34
C GLY A 81 6.49 -1.85 -17.86
N ASP A 82 6.04 -0.97 -16.98
CA ASP A 82 6.18 -1.20 -15.54
C ASP A 82 4.98 -1.99 -15.01
N VAL A 83 5.28 -3.07 -14.29
CA VAL A 83 4.27 -4.00 -13.76
C VAL A 83 4.09 -3.76 -12.28
N TRP A 84 2.86 -3.42 -11.88
CA TRP A 84 2.48 -3.14 -10.50
C TRP A 84 1.49 -4.18 -9.99
N VAL A 85 1.76 -4.71 -8.80
CA VAL A 85 0.82 -5.57 -8.07
C VAL A 85 0.05 -4.71 -7.06
N CYS A 86 -1.26 -4.74 -7.15
CA CYS A 86 -2.18 -4.03 -6.27
C CYS A 86 -2.82 -5.03 -5.32
N SER A 87 -2.59 -4.89 -4.02
CA SER A 87 -3.04 -5.87 -3.03
C SER A 87 -3.57 -5.23 -1.75
N GLY A 88 -4.20 -6.04 -0.91
CA GLY A 88 -4.82 -5.63 0.34
C GLY A 88 -6.25 -6.13 0.48
N GLN A 89 -7.04 -5.39 1.24
CA GLN A 89 -8.42 -5.77 1.56
C GLN A 89 -9.44 -4.94 0.79
N SER A 90 -10.62 -4.74 1.37
CA SER A 90 -11.84 -4.28 0.70
C SER A 90 -11.71 -2.90 0.10
N ASN A 91 -10.88 -2.01 0.65
CA ASN A 91 -10.61 -0.71 0.05
C ASN A 91 -9.68 -0.77 -1.18
N MET A 92 -8.82 -1.80 -1.28
CA MET A 92 -8.13 -2.11 -2.54
C MET A 92 -9.05 -2.89 -3.49
N GLU A 93 -9.87 -3.81 -3.00
CA GLU A 93 -10.84 -4.58 -3.81
C GLU A 93 -11.96 -3.69 -4.37
N PHE A 94 -12.21 -2.54 -3.73
CA PHE A 94 -13.26 -1.58 -4.07
C PHE A 94 -13.27 -1.28 -5.56
N THR A 95 -14.37 -1.65 -6.22
CA THR A 95 -14.49 -1.54 -7.68
C THR A 95 -14.76 -0.12 -8.14
N LEU A 96 -14.31 0.21 -9.35
CA LEU A 96 -14.46 1.52 -9.97
C LEU A 96 -15.93 1.93 -10.16
N THR A 97 -16.89 1.02 -10.22
CA THR A 97 -18.33 1.38 -10.29
C THR A 97 -18.85 2.11 -9.08
N HIS A 98 -18.17 1.97 -7.94
CA HIS A 98 -18.68 2.39 -6.65
C HIS A 98 -18.11 3.74 -6.20
N GLU A 99 -17.14 4.29 -6.91
CA GLU A 99 -16.58 5.62 -6.63
C GLU A 99 -17.44 6.76 -7.20
N PHE A 100 -17.20 7.99 -6.73
CA PHE A 100 -18.01 9.15 -7.14
C PHE A 100 -17.93 9.49 -8.64
N ASN A 101 -16.80 9.23 -9.29
CA ASN A 101 -16.54 9.66 -10.68
C ASN A 101 -16.51 8.52 -11.71
N ALA A 102 -17.04 7.36 -11.35
CA ALA A 102 -17.00 6.13 -12.15
C ALA A 102 -17.36 6.34 -13.64
N SER A 103 -18.42 7.10 -13.93
CA SER A 103 -18.90 7.34 -15.29
C SER A 103 -17.88 8.06 -16.18
N VAL A 104 -17.08 8.98 -15.61
CA VAL A 104 -16.03 9.69 -16.34
C VAL A 104 -14.90 8.72 -16.63
N GLU A 105 -14.47 7.95 -15.62
CA GLU A 105 -13.39 6.97 -15.78
C GLU A 105 -13.72 5.91 -16.83
N PHE A 106 -14.95 5.43 -16.88
CA PHE A 106 -15.41 4.50 -17.91
C PHE A 106 -15.36 5.10 -19.32
N ALA A 107 -15.79 6.36 -19.47
CA ALA A 107 -15.77 7.03 -20.76
C ALA A 107 -14.32 7.27 -21.25
N GLU A 108 -13.41 7.58 -20.34
CA GLU A 108 -12.01 7.86 -20.67
C GLU A 108 -11.13 6.61 -20.81
N ALA A 109 -11.53 5.47 -20.23
CA ALA A 109 -10.77 4.22 -20.25
C ALA A 109 -10.29 3.80 -21.66
N ILE A 110 -11.09 4.10 -22.69
CA ILE A 110 -10.77 3.82 -24.10
C ILE A 110 -9.51 4.55 -24.58
N ASN A 111 -9.07 5.62 -23.92
CA ASN A 111 -7.88 6.38 -24.27
C ASN A 111 -6.58 5.75 -23.72
N TYR A 112 -6.68 4.74 -22.84
CA TYR A 112 -5.55 4.14 -22.13
C TYR A 112 -5.17 2.75 -22.68
N GLN A 113 -5.04 2.65 -24.01
CA GLN A 113 -4.77 1.39 -24.72
C GLN A 113 -3.37 0.80 -24.47
N ASN A 114 -2.53 1.44 -23.64
CA ASN A 114 -1.22 0.94 -23.20
C ASN A 114 -1.22 0.51 -21.73
N ILE A 115 -2.37 0.58 -21.05
CA ILE A 115 -2.58 -0.07 -19.76
C ILE A 115 -3.15 -1.46 -20.00
N ARG A 116 -2.75 -2.45 -19.19
CA ARG A 116 -3.42 -3.76 -19.15
C ARG A 116 -3.79 -4.13 -17.72
N LEU A 117 -4.94 -4.78 -17.58
CA LEU A 117 -5.50 -5.20 -16.31
C LEU A 117 -5.46 -6.72 -16.18
N PHE A 118 -5.21 -7.22 -14.98
CA PHE A 118 -5.30 -8.63 -14.63
C PHE A 118 -5.81 -8.75 -13.20
N THR A 119 -6.72 -9.67 -12.93
CA THR A 119 -7.26 -9.88 -11.58
C THR A 119 -7.20 -11.35 -11.19
N VAL A 120 -6.58 -11.61 -10.04
CA VAL A 120 -6.48 -12.92 -9.41
C VAL A 120 -7.82 -13.28 -8.78
N ASN A 121 -8.31 -14.50 -8.99
CA ASN A 121 -9.51 -14.96 -8.31
C ASN A 121 -9.23 -15.27 -6.83
N HIS A 122 -10.22 -15.07 -5.97
CA HIS A 122 -10.15 -15.43 -4.57
C HIS A 122 -9.86 -16.93 -4.39
N SER A 123 -8.76 -17.23 -3.71
CA SER A 123 -8.35 -18.59 -3.37
C SER A 123 -7.51 -18.56 -2.09
N GLU A 124 -7.62 -19.59 -1.25
CA GLU A 124 -6.80 -19.74 -0.04
C GLU A 124 -6.10 -21.10 -0.05
N SER A 125 -4.88 -21.17 0.49
CA SER A 125 -4.17 -22.44 0.65
C SER A 125 -3.25 -22.47 1.85
N GLY A 126 -3.21 -23.61 2.55
CA GLY A 126 -2.22 -23.87 3.61
C GLY A 126 -0.80 -24.12 3.09
N TYR A 127 -0.61 -24.17 1.77
CA TYR A 127 0.68 -24.42 1.11
C TYR A 127 0.86 -23.48 -0.08
N GLN A 128 2.10 -23.04 -0.29
CA GLN A 128 2.49 -22.25 -1.45
C GLN A 128 2.04 -22.93 -2.77
N GLN A 129 1.31 -22.18 -3.59
CA GLN A 129 0.87 -22.57 -4.92
C GLN A 129 1.80 -21.97 -5.97
N PHE A 130 2.05 -22.71 -7.05
CA PHE A 130 2.93 -22.27 -8.15
C PHE A 130 2.17 -21.84 -9.41
N GLU A 131 0.84 -22.00 -9.39
CA GLU A 131 -0.10 -21.52 -10.40
C GLU A 131 -1.38 -21.07 -9.70
N PHE A 132 -2.11 -20.15 -10.34
CA PHE A 132 -3.44 -19.79 -9.89
C PHE A 132 -4.42 -20.92 -10.20
N SER A 133 -5.27 -21.27 -9.24
CA SER A 133 -6.38 -22.22 -9.45
C SER A 133 -7.37 -21.70 -10.50
N SER A 134 -7.57 -20.38 -10.54
CA SER A 134 -8.33 -19.66 -11.54
C SER A 134 -7.93 -18.18 -11.53
N VAL A 135 -8.19 -17.50 -12.63
CA VAL A 135 -8.01 -16.05 -12.76
C VAL A 135 -9.37 -15.47 -13.03
N GLU A 136 -9.66 -14.38 -12.34
CA GLU A 136 -10.93 -13.71 -12.46
C GLU A 136 -10.89 -12.95 -13.80
N GLU A 137 -9.87 -12.11 -14.07
CA GLU A 137 -9.74 -11.36 -15.32
C GLU A 137 -8.35 -11.62 -15.90
N ARG A 138 -8.32 -12.21 -17.09
CA ARG A 138 -7.07 -12.37 -17.84
C ARG A 138 -6.58 -11.01 -18.31
N TRP A 139 -5.29 -10.92 -18.65
CA TRP A 139 -4.71 -9.70 -19.21
C TRP A 139 -5.59 -9.09 -20.31
N SER A 140 -6.17 -7.92 -20.05
CA SER A 140 -7.13 -7.28 -20.94
C SER A 140 -6.93 -5.77 -21.03
N LEU A 141 -7.54 -5.17 -22.05
CA LEU A 141 -7.59 -3.73 -22.24
C LEU A 141 -8.63 -3.11 -21.28
N PRO A 142 -8.36 -1.93 -20.71
CA PRO A 142 -9.34 -1.23 -19.91
C PRO A 142 -10.57 -0.85 -20.76
N ASN A 143 -11.75 -1.24 -20.30
CA ASN A 143 -13.05 -0.87 -20.85
C ASN A 143 -14.14 -1.07 -19.78
N ASN A 144 -15.37 -0.68 -20.07
CA ASN A 144 -16.49 -0.80 -19.13
C ASN A 144 -16.66 -2.23 -18.59
N LYS A 145 -16.42 -3.27 -19.39
CA LYS A 145 -16.57 -4.65 -18.91
C LYS A 145 -15.47 -5.03 -17.92
N THR A 146 -14.23 -4.64 -18.17
CA THR A 146 -13.07 -5.03 -17.36
C THR A 146 -12.90 -4.15 -16.13
N LEU A 147 -13.39 -2.91 -16.17
CA LEU A 147 -13.35 -1.95 -15.06
C LEU A 147 -14.60 -1.94 -14.18
N ALA A 148 -15.73 -2.45 -14.68
CA ALA A 148 -17.01 -2.33 -13.98
C ALA A 148 -17.78 -3.63 -13.76
N ASN A 149 -17.50 -4.66 -14.58
CA ASN A 149 -18.29 -5.89 -14.80
C ASN A 149 -19.69 -5.90 -14.12
N THR A 150 -20.63 -5.11 -14.67
CA THR A 150 -21.95 -4.86 -14.07
C THR A 150 -22.93 -6.04 -14.17
N GLY A 151 -22.47 -7.23 -14.59
CA GLY A 151 -23.30 -8.37 -14.94
C GLY A 151 -23.47 -9.44 -13.85
N SER A 152 -22.79 -9.31 -12.70
CA SER A 152 -22.88 -10.28 -11.60
C SER A 152 -23.37 -9.59 -10.30
N PRO A 153 -24.09 -10.30 -9.41
CA PRO A 153 -24.60 -9.74 -8.17
C PRO A 153 -23.57 -9.65 -7.01
N ALA A 154 -22.29 -9.96 -7.24
CA ALA A 154 -21.25 -9.85 -6.21
C ALA A 154 -20.82 -8.38 -5.99
N GLN A 155 -20.55 -8.00 -4.74
CA GLN A 155 -20.41 -6.60 -4.30
C GLN A 155 -19.12 -5.89 -4.76
N TRP A 156 -18.14 -6.60 -5.34
CA TRP A 156 -16.82 -6.02 -5.68
C TRP A 156 -16.28 -6.52 -7.02
N LEU A 157 -17.14 -6.68 -8.01
CA LEU A 157 -16.73 -7.15 -9.34
C LEU A 157 -15.87 -6.08 -10.00
N TYR A 158 -14.65 -6.48 -10.39
CA TYR A 158 -13.58 -5.76 -11.13
C TYR A 158 -13.86 -4.34 -11.61
N PHE A 159 -12.86 -3.46 -11.67
CA PHE A 159 -11.46 -3.59 -11.28
C PHE A 159 -11.21 -2.68 -10.07
N SER A 160 -10.15 -2.96 -9.30
CA SER A 160 -9.74 -2.10 -8.18
C SER A 160 -9.63 -0.64 -8.61
N ALA A 161 -10.46 0.23 -8.04
CA ALA A 161 -10.50 1.65 -8.35
C ALA A 161 -9.15 2.31 -8.05
N VAL A 162 -8.59 2.03 -6.86
CA VAL A 162 -7.28 2.55 -6.44
C VAL A 162 -6.17 2.10 -7.39
N CYS A 163 -6.19 0.83 -7.81
CA CYS A 163 -5.20 0.29 -8.74
C CYS A 163 -5.30 0.95 -10.12
N TRP A 164 -6.52 1.07 -10.66
CA TRP A 164 -6.78 1.76 -11.93
C TRP A 164 -6.27 3.19 -11.90
N LEU A 165 -6.70 3.97 -10.90
CA LEU A 165 -6.37 5.39 -10.79
C LEU A 165 -4.88 5.61 -10.60
N TYR A 166 -4.21 4.79 -9.77
CA TYR A 166 -2.75 4.84 -9.64
C TYR A 166 -2.06 4.62 -10.98
N GLY A 167 -2.43 3.56 -11.71
CA GLY A 167 -1.83 3.24 -13.00
C GLY A 167 -2.14 4.28 -14.09
N LYS A 168 -3.34 4.85 -14.10
CA LYS A 168 -3.75 5.95 -14.99
C LYS A 168 -2.86 7.18 -14.77
N HIS A 169 -2.77 7.66 -13.52
CA HIS A 169 -1.94 8.83 -13.17
C HIS A 169 -0.45 8.60 -13.45
N LEU A 170 0.06 7.37 -13.23
CA LEU A 170 1.41 7.01 -13.66
C LEU A 170 1.57 7.08 -15.18
N TYR A 171 0.65 6.47 -15.93
CA TYR A 171 0.70 6.45 -17.39
C TYR A 171 0.67 7.86 -17.99
N GLU A 172 -0.20 8.73 -17.48
CA GLU A 172 -0.30 10.13 -17.92
C GLU A 172 1.03 10.89 -17.74
N LYS A 173 1.78 10.59 -16.68
CA LYS A 173 3.07 11.22 -16.42
C LYS A 173 4.23 10.58 -17.19
N LEU A 174 4.24 9.26 -17.31
CA LEU A 174 5.37 8.48 -17.82
C LEU A 174 5.30 8.24 -19.33
N GLY A 175 4.09 8.13 -19.90
CA GLY A 175 3.85 8.01 -21.34
C GLY A 175 4.20 6.65 -21.95
N TYR A 176 4.32 5.59 -21.15
CA TYR A 176 4.65 4.24 -21.64
C TYR A 176 3.82 3.14 -20.95
N PRO A 177 3.82 1.89 -21.45
CA PRO A 177 2.91 0.85 -20.96
C PRO A 177 2.97 0.58 -19.45
N ILE A 178 1.81 0.32 -18.85
CA ILE A 178 1.65 -0.04 -17.43
C ILE A 178 0.84 -1.32 -17.32
N GLY A 179 1.35 -2.30 -16.55
CA GLY A 179 0.64 -3.52 -16.21
C GLY A 179 0.12 -3.46 -14.78
N LEU A 180 -1.17 -3.72 -14.58
CA LEU A 180 -1.81 -3.71 -13.26
C LEU A 180 -2.36 -5.09 -12.92
N ILE A 181 -1.89 -5.66 -11.82
CA ILE A 181 -2.31 -6.97 -11.30
C ILE A 181 -3.05 -6.75 -9.98
N ALA A 182 -4.37 -6.96 -9.94
CA ALA A 182 -5.14 -6.94 -8.71
C ALA A 182 -5.13 -8.33 -8.03
N SER A 183 -4.68 -8.37 -6.78
CA SER A 183 -4.71 -9.53 -5.89
C SER A 183 -5.20 -9.08 -4.52
N THR A 184 -6.53 -9.06 -4.34
CA THR A 184 -7.20 -8.36 -3.24
C THR A 184 -8.25 -9.26 -2.61
N TRP A 185 -8.52 -9.12 -1.31
CA TRP A 185 -9.64 -9.81 -0.66
C TRP A 185 -10.10 -9.06 0.61
N GLY A 186 -11.34 -8.58 0.59
CA GLY A 186 -11.98 -7.82 1.66
C GLY A 186 -11.99 -8.47 3.03
N GLY A 187 -11.82 -7.65 4.08
CA GLY A 187 -11.87 -8.02 5.51
C GLY A 187 -10.68 -8.82 6.04
N THR A 188 -9.59 -8.90 5.28
CA THR A 188 -8.42 -9.73 5.62
C THR A 188 -7.36 -8.96 6.38
N MET A 189 -6.62 -9.66 7.24
CA MET A 189 -5.53 -9.08 8.02
C MET A 189 -4.18 -9.25 7.29
N VAL A 190 -3.22 -8.39 7.58
CA VAL A 190 -1.86 -8.43 6.97
C VAL A 190 -1.19 -9.80 7.13
N GLU A 191 -1.49 -10.53 8.20
CA GLU A 191 -0.96 -11.85 8.48
C GLU A 191 -1.34 -12.87 7.40
N SER A 192 -2.54 -12.78 6.81
CA SER A 192 -2.97 -13.68 5.73
C SER A 192 -2.15 -13.51 4.45
N TRP A 193 -1.52 -12.34 4.27
CA TRP A 193 -0.76 -11.92 3.09
C TRP A 193 0.75 -12.01 3.27
N SER A 194 1.20 -12.48 4.43
CA SER A 194 2.62 -12.62 4.77
C SER A 194 3.07 -14.06 4.69
N ASP A 195 4.30 -14.32 4.25
CA ASP A 195 4.88 -15.65 4.28
C ASP A 195 5.23 -16.11 5.71
N ASP A 196 5.40 -17.42 5.89
CA ASP A 196 5.68 -18.05 7.19
C ASP A 196 6.94 -17.47 7.86
N GLU A 197 8.00 -17.16 7.10
CA GLU A 197 9.27 -16.67 7.64
C GLU A 197 9.12 -15.24 8.17
N SER A 198 8.43 -14.38 7.43
CA SER A 198 8.15 -12.99 7.85
C SER A 198 7.31 -12.95 9.13
N LEU A 199 6.33 -13.83 9.26
CA LEU A 199 5.48 -13.91 10.45
C LEU A 199 6.22 -14.47 11.68
N ALA A 200 7.12 -15.42 11.47
CA ALA A 200 7.95 -15.98 12.55
C ALA A 200 8.82 -14.91 13.22
N GLN A 201 9.31 -13.92 12.46
CA GLN A 201 10.07 -12.78 13.00
C GLN A 201 9.25 -11.93 13.97
N CYS A 202 7.92 -11.92 13.83
CA CYS A 202 6.98 -11.24 14.71
C CYS A 202 6.35 -12.16 15.77
N GLY A 203 6.92 -13.35 15.99
CA GLY A 203 6.46 -14.31 16.99
C GLY A 203 5.14 -15.02 16.65
N LEU A 204 4.72 -14.98 15.38
CA LEU A 204 3.54 -15.69 14.90
C LEU A 204 3.94 -17.07 14.36
N LYS A 205 3.03 -18.04 14.51
CA LYS A 205 3.22 -19.41 14.03
C LYS A 205 2.54 -19.61 12.67
N PRO A 206 3.12 -20.45 11.80
CA PRO A 206 2.49 -20.79 10.53
C PRO A 206 1.14 -21.49 10.73
N PRO A 207 0.24 -21.44 9.74
CA PRO A 207 -1.05 -22.09 9.83
C PRO A 207 -0.90 -23.63 9.90
N PRO A 208 -1.81 -24.35 10.60
CA PRO A 208 -1.82 -25.82 10.57
C PRO A 208 -1.96 -26.38 9.15
N ARG A 209 -0.93 -27.05 8.64
CA ARG A 209 -0.89 -27.47 7.23
C ARG A 209 -1.82 -28.65 6.88
N ASN A 210 -2.30 -29.41 7.87
CA ASN A 210 -3.17 -30.58 7.70
C ASN A 210 -4.68 -30.28 7.85
N ARG A 211 -5.09 -29.03 7.64
CA ARG A 211 -6.49 -28.61 7.80
C ARG A 211 -7.05 -28.12 6.47
N THR A 212 -8.24 -28.58 6.11
CA THR A 212 -9.04 -27.92 5.08
C THR A 212 -9.58 -26.63 5.65
N TYR A 213 -9.14 -25.51 5.08
CA TYR A 213 -9.68 -24.19 5.37
C TYR A 213 -10.97 -24.04 4.58
N VAL A 214 -12.07 -23.78 5.29
CA VAL A 214 -13.40 -23.58 4.71
C VAL A 214 -13.96 -22.32 5.35
N GLY A 215 -14.27 -21.31 4.54
CA GLY A 215 -14.84 -20.05 4.98
C GLY A 215 -13.92 -18.86 4.70
N PHE A 216 -14.07 -17.82 5.52
CA PHE A 216 -13.34 -16.57 5.35
C PHE A 216 -11.86 -16.72 5.78
N PRO A 217 -10.88 -16.20 4.99
CA PRO A 217 -9.46 -16.37 5.26
C PRO A 217 -9.02 -15.59 6.51
N LYS A 218 -8.89 -16.31 7.64
CA LYS A 218 -8.55 -15.75 8.97
C LYS A 218 -7.19 -16.18 9.48
N TYR A 219 -6.49 -17.07 8.77
CA TYR A 219 -5.24 -17.62 9.25
C TYR A 219 -4.04 -17.01 8.50
N PRO A 220 -2.90 -16.87 9.20
CA PRO A 220 -1.60 -16.56 8.62
C PRO A 220 -1.31 -17.24 7.28
N ALA A 221 -0.66 -16.53 6.36
CA ALA A 221 -0.11 -17.01 5.08
C ALA A 221 -1.08 -17.60 4.05
N LEU A 222 -2.38 -17.77 4.37
CA LEU A 222 -3.30 -18.46 3.47
C LEU A 222 -3.47 -17.80 2.11
N LEU A 223 -3.49 -16.46 2.06
CA LEU A 223 -3.68 -15.69 0.83
C LEU A 223 -2.36 -15.43 0.13
N TRP A 224 -1.28 -15.22 0.90
CA TRP A 224 0.08 -15.23 0.36
C TRP A 224 0.30 -16.47 -0.52
N ASN A 225 -0.01 -17.64 0.01
CA ASN A 225 0.25 -18.92 -0.63
C ASN A 225 -0.46 -19.12 -1.98
N SER A 226 -1.68 -18.62 -2.15
CA SER A 226 -2.52 -18.90 -3.32
C SER A 226 -2.72 -17.71 -4.25
N MET A 227 -2.63 -16.48 -3.74
CA MET A 227 -2.96 -15.26 -4.50
C MET A 227 -1.74 -14.37 -4.80
N VAL A 228 -0.62 -14.57 -4.11
CA VAL A 228 0.61 -13.78 -4.33
C VAL A 228 1.77 -14.67 -4.75
N HIS A 229 2.00 -15.79 -4.07
CA HIS A 229 3.10 -16.70 -4.36
C HIS A 229 3.16 -17.16 -5.84
N PRO A 230 2.04 -17.42 -6.55
CA PRO A 230 2.11 -17.73 -7.98
C PRO A 230 2.71 -16.61 -8.86
N LEU A 231 2.75 -15.36 -8.37
CA LEU A 231 3.32 -14.20 -9.07
C LEU A 231 4.82 -14.03 -8.87
N VAL A 232 5.46 -14.72 -7.92
CA VAL A 232 6.85 -14.43 -7.52
C VAL A 232 7.87 -14.66 -8.64
N ASN A 233 7.52 -15.48 -9.65
CA ASN A 233 8.34 -15.68 -10.84
C ASN A 233 8.22 -14.52 -11.86
N TYR A 234 7.20 -13.67 -11.74
CA TYR A 234 7.00 -12.51 -12.59
C TYR A 234 7.93 -11.39 -12.13
N THR A 235 8.72 -10.82 -13.05
CA THR A 235 9.49 -9.62 -12.75
C THR A 235 8.51 -8.45 -12.61
N ILE A 236 8.56 -7.73 -11.49
CA ILE A 236 7.66 -6.59 -11.22
C ILE A 236 8.47 -5.32 -10.97
N TYR A 237 7.82 -4.17 -11.19
CA TYR A 237 8.37 -2.88 -10.82
C TYR A 237 8.09 -2.55 -9.36
N GLY A 238 6.87 -2.80 -8.88
CA GLY A 238 6.48 -2.44 -7.52
C GLY A 238 5.14 -2.97 -7.07
N VAL A 239 4.80 -2.64 -5.83
CA VAL A 239 3.54 -3.03 -5.18
C VAL A 239 2.83 -1.79 -4.65
N ILE A 240 1.50 -1.77 -4.72
CA ILE A 240 0.67 -0.87 -3.92
C ILE A 240 -0.29 -1.64 -3.03
N TRP A 241 -0.54 -1.09 -1.84
CA TRP A 241 -1.21 -1.79 -0.75
C TRP A 241 -2.28 -0.94 -0.05
N TYR A 242 -3.48 -1.48 0.16
CA TYR A 242 -4.50 -0.82 0.97
C TYR A 242 -5.16 -1.83 1.90
N GLN A 243 -4.67 -1.84 3.14
CA GLN A 243 -5.15 -2.70 4.20
C GLN A 243 -4.76 -2.16 5.57
N GLY A 244 -5.53 -2.52 6.57
CA GLY A 244 -5.24 -2.33 7.99
C GLY A 244 -6.51 -2.33 8.84
N GLU A 245 -7.66 -2.12 8.22
CA GLU A 245 -8.94 -1.97 8.91
C GLU A 245 -9.33 -3.25 9.68
N ALA A 246 -9.03 -4.43 9.13
CA ALA A 246 -9.24 -5.69 9.84
C ALA A 246 -8.33 -5.85 11.06
N ASN A 247 -7.11 -5.28 11.01
CA ASN A 247 -6.18 -5.23 12.16
C ASN A 247 -6.59 -4.14 13.17
N ALA A 248 -7.32 -3.11 12.74
CA ALA A 248 -7.84 -2.02 13.58
C ALA A 248 -9.15 -2.37 14.32
N ALA A 249 -9.91 -3.37 13.82
CA ALA A 249 -11.29 -3.61 14.23
C ALA A 249 -11.47 -3.96 15.73
N PRO A 250 -12.65 -3.69 16.33
CA PRO A 250 -12.92 -3.87 17.78
C PRO A 250 -12.78 -5.31 18.32
N THR A 251 -12.66 -6.29 17.43
CA THR A 251 -12.42 -7.70 17.78
C THR A 251 -10.94 -8.01 18.01
N GLY A 252 -10.04 -7.08 17.69
CA GLY A 252 -8.63 -7.15 18.00
C GLY A 252 -8.36 -6.80 19.45
N THR A 253 -7.60 -7.63 20.16
CA THR A 253 -6.97 -7.20 21.42
C THR A 253 -5.92 -6.12 21.10
N PRO A 254 -5.56 -5.22 22.04
CA PRO A 254 -4.46 -4.27 21.83
C PRO A 254 -3.17 -4.96 21.34
N ALA A 255 -2.92 -6.19 21.79
CA ALA A 255 -1.80 -7.01 21.34
C ALA A 255 -1.85 -7.42 19.86
N MET A 256 -3.01 -7.46 19.21
CA MET A 256 -3.13 -7.73 17.77
C MET A 256 -2.85 -6.47 16.95
N MET A 257 -3.41 -5.34 17.37
CA MET A 257 -3.19 -4.04 16.74
C MET A 257 -1.71 -3.63 16.82
N ASN A 258 -1.11 -3.73 18.01
CA ASN A 258 0.29 -3.38 18.23
C ASN A 258 1.26 -4.27 17.45
N ARG A 259 0.85 -5.49 17.07
CA ARG A 259 1.68 -6.37 16.22
C ARG A 259 1.85 -5.84 14.81
N TYR A 260 0.98 -4.95 14.34
CA TYR A 260 1.04 -4.40 12.99
C TYR A 260 2.36 -3.68 12.71
N ASN A 261 2.98 -3.05 13.73
CA ASN A 261 4.28 -2.38 13.60
C ASN A 261 5.42 -3.35 13.24
N CYS A 262 5.24 -4.64 13.49
CA CYS A 262 6.14 -5.70 13.08
C CYS A 262 5.64 -6.39 11.81
N THR A 263 4.39 -6.84 11.78
CA THR A 263 3.89 -7.73 10.73
C THR A 263 3.81 -7.03 9.37
N PHE A 264 3.45 -5.75 9.31
CA PHE A 264 3.40 -5.04 8.03
C PHE A 264 4.80 -4.76 7.44
N PRO A 265 5.77 -4.20 8.17
CA PRO A 265 7.13 -4.08 7.66
C PRO A 265 7.79 -5.43 7.33
N ALA A 266 7.53 -6.48 8.12
CA ALA A 266 8.03 -7.82 7.84
C ALA A 266 7.42 -8.41 6.55
N MET A 267 6.13 -8.19 6.31
CA MET A 267 5.47 -8.59 5.05
C MET A 267 6.15 -7.96 3.84
N ILE A 268 6.48 -6.66 3.89
CA ILE A 268 7.18 -5.97 2.81
C ILE A 268 8.55 -6.61 2.54
N ASP A 269 9.32 -6.91 3.60
CA ASP A 269 10.63 -7.55 3.47
C ASP A 269 10.50 -8.97 2.89
N GLY A 270 9.49 -9.72 3.33
CA GLY A 270 9.16 -11.05 2.81
C GLY A 270 8.81 -11.03 1.33
N TRP A 271 7.94 -10.11 0.90
CA TRP A 271 7.57 -9.96 -0.51
C TRP A 271 8.79 -9.59 -1.35
N ARG A 272 9.62 -8.64 -0.88
CA ARG A 272 10.88 -8.28 -1.54
C ARG A 272 11.80 -9.46 -1.76
N ARG A 273 12.05 -10.24 -0.72
CA ARG A 273 12.84 -11.47 -0.81
C ARG A 273 12.24 -12.45 -1.81
N GLN A 274 10.95 -12.78 -1.66
CA GLN A 274 10.30 -13.82 -2.45
C GLN A 274 10.20 -13.47 -3.94
N PHE A 275 9.85 -12.22 -4.28
CA PHE A 275 9.83 -11.77 -5.68
C PHE A 275 11.23 -11.65 -6.26
N HIS A 276 12.23 -11.20 -5.49
CA HIS A 276 13.62 -11.16 -5.96
C HIS A 276 14.11 -12.57 -6.28
N GLU A 277 13.96 -13.52 -5.35
CA GLU A 277 14.37 -14.91 -5.56
C GLU A 277 13.59 -15.59 -6.69
N GLY A 278 12.26 -15.46 -6.70
CA GLY A 278 11.41 -16.10 -7.70
C GLY A 278 11.67 -15.63 -9.13
N SER A 279 11.99 -14.34 -9.30
CA SER A 279 12.35 -13.74 -10.59
C SER A 279 13.82 -13.94 -10.98
N ASN A 280 14.55 -14.84 -10.30
CA ASN A 280 15.99 -15.07 -10.49
C ASN A 280 16.85 -13.80 -10.32
N GLY A 281 16.47 -12.94 -9.38
CA GLY A 281 17.19 -11.72 -9.02
C GLY A 281 16.83 -10.47 -9.81
N GLU A 282 15.83 -10.54 -10.71
CA GLU A 282 15.50 -9.41 -11.59
C GLU A 282 14.56 -8.39 -10.97
N THR A 283 13.59 -8.81 -10.17
CA THR A 283 12.82 -7.87 -9.36
C THR A 283 13.77 -7.24 -8.35
N ASP A 284 13.79 -5.91 -8.29
CA ASP A 284 14.70 -5.18 -7.40
C ASP A 284 14.51 -5.59 -5.93
N VAL A 285 15.61 -5.84 -5.21
CA VAL A 285 15.58 -6.28 -3.80
C VAL A 285 14.93 -5.25 -2.87
N LEU A 286 14.92 -3.98 -3.28
CA LEU A 286 14.23 -2.89 -2.61
C LEU A 286 13.16 -2.29 -3.53
N PHE A 287 12.47 -3.10 -4.33
CA PHE A 287 11.41 -2.59 -5.22
C PHE A 287 10.43 -1.67 -4.45
N PRO A 288 9.92 -0.61 -5.11
CA PRO A 288 9.03 0.37 -4.51
C PRO A 288 7.73 -0.24 -3.97
N PHE A 289 7.39 0.11 -2.73
CA PHE A 289 6.18 -0.35 -2.06
C PHE A 289 5.33 0.83 -1.59
N GLY A 290 4.17 1.02 -2.19
CA GLY A 290 3.22 2.08 -1.82
C GLY A 290 2.13 1.57 -0.89
N PHE A 291 1.66 2.37 0.06
CA PHE A 291 0.45 2.04 0.81
C PHE A 291 -0.49 3.23 1.04
N VAL A 292 -1.75 2.94 1.36
CA VAL A 292 -2.73 3.96 1.76
C VAL A 292 -2.88 3.94 3.27
N GLN A 293 -2.61 5.08 3.91
CA GLN A 293 -2.88 5.27 5.33
C GLN A 293 -4.39 5.32 5.57
N LEU A 294 -4.90 4.59 6.57
CA LEU A 294 -6.34 4.34 6.70
C LEU A 294 -7.19 5.61 6.75
N ALA A 295 -8.28 5.63 5.99
CA ALA A 295 -9.34 6.64 6.11
C ALA A 295 -10.19 6.42 7.39
N PRO A 296 -10.96 7.42 7.84
CA PRO A 296 -11.85 7.26 8.99
C PRO A 296 -13.01 6.30 8.72
N TRP A 297 -13.50 5.61 9.76
CA TRP A 297 -14.68 4.75 9.68
C TRP A 297 -15.93 5.41 10.29
N HIS A 298 -15.92 5.70 11.59
CA HIS A 298 -17.07 6.24 12.30
C HIS A 298 -17.00 7.76 12.37
N ASN A 299 -18.14 8.44 12.32
CA ASN A 299 -18.19 9.87 12.62
C ASN A 299 -18.10 10.13 14.14
N ASN A 300 -16.97 9.77 14.75
CA ASN A 300 -16.76 9.87 16.18
C ASN A 300 -15.31 10.31 16.50
N ALA A 301 -15.16 11.59 16.86
CA ALA A 301 -13.88 12.18 17.24
C ALA A 301 -13.37 11.73 18.64
N THR A 302 -14.15 10.95 19.40
CA THR A 302 -13.73 10.48 20.73
C THR A 302 -12.88 9.21 20.69
N ILE A 303 -12.93 8.45 19.59
CA ILE A 303 -12.17 7.20 19.41
C ILE A 303 -10.68 7.52 19.20
N THR A 304 -9.82 6.91 20.01
CA THR A 304 -8.35 7.11 20.04
C THR A 304 -7.56 5.82 19.87
N VAL A 305 -8.26 4.68 19.82
CA VAL A 305 -7.68 3.34 19.73
C VAL A 305 -8.21 2.68 18.46
N GLY A 306 -7.41 1.84 17.80
CA GLY A 306 -7.77 1.12 16.58
C GLY A 306 -7.16 1.78 15.35
N PHE A 307 -7.96 2.56 14.62
CA PHE A 307 -7.52 3.22 13.40
C PHE A 307 -6.32 4.17 13.61
N PRO A 308 -6.30 5.04 14.65
CA PRO A 308 -5.13 5.89 14.91
C PRO A 308 -3.84 5.11 15.11
N ASP A 309 -3.89 4.01 15.87
CA ASP A 309 -2.71 3.17 16.11
C ASP A 309 -2.26 2.47 14.83
N ILE A 310 -3.18 1.92 14.04
CA ILE A 310 -2.82 1.32 12.75
C ILE A 310 -2.20 2.35 11.80
N ARG A 311 -2.71 3.60 11.75
CA ARG A 311 -2.09 4.67 10.94
C ARG A 311 -0.65 4.95 11.36
N TRP A 312 -0.36 4.87 12.65
CA TRP A 312 0.99 5.00 13.19
C TRP A 312 1.86 3.79 12.84
N HIS A 313 1.37 2.58 13.11
CA HIS A 313 2.06 1.32 12.83
C HIS A 313 2.31 1.08 11.33
N GLN A 314 1.48 1.60 10.44
CA GLN A 314 1.67 1.58 8.98
C GLN A 314 2.99 2.25 8.55
N THR A 315 3.55 3.13 9.38
CA THR A 315 4.84 3.80 9.14
C THR A 315 5.98 3.21 9.95
N ALA A 316 5.78 2.04 10.56
CA ALA A 316 6.69 1.46 11.56
C ALA A 316 6.99 2.42 12.72
N ASP A 317 5.98 3.16 13.16
CA ASP A 317 6.03 4.09 14.30
C ASP A 317 6.96 5.30 14.08
N TYR A 318 7.07 5.77 12.83
CA TYR A 318 7.81 7.01 12.48
C TYR A 318 6.89 8.19 12.11
N GLY A 319 5.65 7.94 11.71
CA GLY A 319 4.70 8.95 11.20
C GLY A 319 4.90 9.34 9.73
N TYR A 320 5.99 8.91 9.10
CA TYR A 320 6.31 9.20 7.70
C TYR A 320 7.03 8.02 7.03
N VAL A 321 6.95 7.95 5.71
CA VAL A 321 7.76 7.09 4.84
C VAL A 321 8.26 7.87 3.63
N PRO A 322 9.42 7.54 3.04
CA PRO A 322 10.35 6.51 3.49
C PRO A 322 11.03 6.88 4.82
N ASN A 323 11.43 5.87 5.59
CA ASN A 323 12.11 6.05 6.87
C ASN A 323 13.20 4.99 7.08
N LYS A 324 13.82 4.96 8.26
CA LYS A 324 14.95 4.05 8.56
C LYS A 324 14.54 2.56 8.49
N ARG A 325 13.29 2.21 8.81
CA ARG A 325 12.76 0.84 8.77
C ARG A 325 12.17 0.47 7.40
N MET A 326 11.56 1.44 6.73
CA MET A 326 10.78 1.26 5.51
C MET A 326 11.41 2.04 4.34
N LYS A 327 12.48 1.48 3.75
CA LYS A 327 13.19 2.07 2.60
C LYS A 327 12.43 1.84 1.30
N ASN A 328 12.49 2.80 0.38
CA ASN A 328 11.75 2.79 -0.89
C ASN A 328 10.26 2.47 -0.69
N VAL A 329 9.68 3.03 0.38
CA VAL A 329 8.26 2.94 0.70
C VAL A 329 7.68 4.33 0.61
N PHE A 330 6.47 4.43 0.06
CA PHE A 330 5.73 5.67 -0.07
C PHE A 330 4.29 5.48 0.41
N MET A 331 3.59 6.58 0.71
CA MET A 331 2.21 6.49 1.19
C MET A 331 1.30 7.58 0.65
N ALA A 332 0.01 7.25 0.54
CA ALA A 332 -1.06 8.23 0.43
C ALA A 332 -1.72 8.39 1.81
N VAL A 333 -1.74 9.63 2.33
CA VAL A 333 -2.51 9.95 3.53
C VAL A 333 -3.99 10.04 3.14
N ALA A 334 -4.87 9.29 3.82
CA ALA A 334 -6.32 9.33 3.56
C ALA A 334 -7.17 9.61 4.82
N LEU A 335 -6.55 9.95 5.95
CA LEU A 335 -7.26 10.25 7.21
C LEU A 335 -8.22 11.44 7.13
N ASP A 336 -8.04 12.32 6.14
CA ASP A 336 -8.88 13.49 5.86
C ASP A 336 -9.96 13.24 4.80
N LEU A 337 -10.14 11.98 4.36
CA LEU A 337 -11.12 11.58 3.35
C LEU A 337 -12.24 10.69 3.94
N PRO A 338 -12.99 11.12 4.98
CA PRO A 338 -14.12 10.36 5.49
C PRO A 338 -15.29 10.34 4.50
N ASP A 339 -16.06 9.26 4.53
CA ASP A 339 -17.32 9.13 3.80
C ASP A 339 -18.35 8.38 4.64
N TYR A 340 -18.78 9.01 5.73
CA TYR A 340 -19.70 8.39 6.69
C TYR A 340 -21.08 8.04 6.09
N THR A 341 -21.40 8.57 4.90
CA THR A 341 -22.65 8.31 4.17
C THR A 341 -22.49 7.29 3.05
N SER A 342 -21.32 6.66 2.92
CA SER A 342 -21.08 5.60 1.94
C SER A 342 -22.13 4.50 2.06
N PRO A 343 -22.80 4.10 0.96
CA PRO A 343 -23.76 3.00 0.96
C PRO A 343 -23.07 1.65 1.21
N PHE A 344 -21.74 1.61 1.12
CA PHE A 344 -20.90 0.45 1.41
C PHE A 344 -20.37 0.46 2.85
N THR A 345 -20.98 1.24 3.75
CA THR A 345 -20.53 1.59 5.11
C THR A 345 -19.38 2.60 5.12
N GLY A 346 -19.29 3.41 6.19
CA GLY A 346 -18.33 4.52 6.30
C GLY A 346 -16.85 4.12 6.25
N ILE A 347 -16.54 2.84 6.44
CA ILE A 347 -15.18 2.28 6.32
C ILE A 347 -14.68 2.25 4.87
N HIS A 348 -15.57 2.33 3.88
CA HIS A 348 -15.26 2.28 2.46
C HIS A 348 -15.55 3.63 1.79
N PRO A 349 -14.61 4.59 1.85
CA PRO A 349 -14.79 5.88 1.23
C PRO A 349 -14.82 5.79 -0.30
N ARG A 350 -15.78 6.47 -0.92
CA ARG A 350 -15.97 6.48 -2.37
C ARG A 350 -15.02 7.42 -3.11
N ASP A 351 -14.34 8.32 -2.42
CA ASP A 351 -13.31 9.18 -3.01
C ASP A 351 -11.99 8.42 -3.19
N LYS A 352 -11.95 7.57 -4.23
CA LYS A 352 -10.74 6.85 -4.63
C LYS A 352 -9.83 7.69 -5.51
N GLU A 353 -10.36 8.77 -6.11
CA GLU A 353 -9.64 9.71 -6.96
C GLU A 353 -8.51 10.40 -6.19
N ASP A 354 -8.79 11.00 -5.03
CA ASP A 354 -7.75 11.62 -4.22
C ASP A 354 -6.76 10.59 -3.66
N VAL A 355 -7.22 9.38 -3.32
CA VAL A 355 -6.32 8.29 -2.90
C VAL A 355 -5.35 7.92 -4.02
N GLY A 356 -5.86 7.66 -5.23
CA GLY A 356 -5.05 7.29 -6.40
C GLY A 356 -4.06 8.37 -6.80
N LYS A 357 -4.50 9.64 -6.84
CA LYS A 357 -3.66 10.82 -7.13
C LYS A 357 -2.51 10.96 -6.12
N ARG A 358 -2.82 10.91 -4.81
CA ARG A 358 -1.82 11.03 -3.74
C ARG A 358 -0.81 9.89 -3.82
N LEU A 359 -1.28 8.67 -4.09
CA LEU A 359 -0.43 7.49 -4.21
C LEU A 359 0.48 7.57 -5.44
N ALA A 360 -0.04 8.03 -6.59
CA ALA A 360 0.73 8.21 -7.81
C ALA A 360 1.78 9.31 -7.67
N LEU A 361 1.43 10.45 -7.05
CA LEU A 361 2.37 11.52 -6.74
C LEU A 361 3.53 11.04 -5.85
N ALA A 362 3.22 10.31 -4.77
CA ALA A 362 4.22 9.72 -3.89
C ALA A 362 5.06 8.64 -4.59
N GLY A 363 4.44 7.82 -5.44
CA GLY A 363 5.12 6.83 -6.27
C GLY A 363 6.09 7.46 -7.26
N LEU A 364 5.69 8.53 -7.97
CA LEU A 364 6.58 9.29 -8.85
C LEU A 364 7.79 9.83 -8.11
N GLY A 365 7.60 10.39 -6.92
CA GLY A 365 8.68 10.93 -6.08
C GLY A 365 9.66 9.85 -5.59
N VAL A 366 9.15 8.74 -5.07
CA VAL A 366 9.98 7.70 -4.43
C VAL A 366 10.47 6.63 -5.41
N ALA A 367 9.58 6.10 -6.25
CA ALA A 367 9.88 4.98 -7.14
C ALA A 367 10.57 5.40 -8.44
N TYR A 368 10.37 6.63 -8.89
CA TYR A 368 10.91 7.11 -10.17
C TYR A 368 11.83 8.33 -10.02
N ASN A 369 12.03 8.83 -8.80
CA ASN A 369 12.81 10.03 -8.52
C ASN A 369 12.34 11.27 -9.32
N HIS A 370 11.05 11.31 -9.66
CA HIS A 370 10.40 12.46 -10.31
C HIS A 370 9.89 13.43 -9.24
N ILE A 371 10.76 14.34 -8.82
CA ILE A 371 10.48 15.33 -7.76
C ILE A 371 10.20 16.70 -8.39
N ASP A 372 9.23 16.77 -9.29
CA ASP A 372 8.81 18.05 -9.88
C ASP A 372 8.15 18.97 -8.82
N ASN A 373 7.61 18.38 -7.75
CA ASN A 373 6.99 19.04 -6.60
C ASN A 373 7.20 18.20 -5.33
N ARG A 374 6.81 18.76 -4.18
CA ARG A 374 6.62 17.99 -2.93
C ARG A 374 5.69 16.80 -3.22
N TYR A 375 5.91 15.65 -2.56
CA TYR A 375 5.08 14.45 -2.71
C TYR A 375 4.61 13.86 -1.37
N THR A 376 4.97 14.52 -0.27
CA THR A 376 4.53 14.19 1.10
C THR A 376 3.77 15.37 1.71
N GLY A 377 2.90 15.12 2.68
CA GLY A 377 2.38 16.19 3.53
C GLY A 377 3.46 16.80 4.43
N PRO A 378 3.25 18.00 5.01
CA PRO A 378 4.17 18.58 5.99
C PRO A 378 4.37 17.64 7.19
N TYR A 379 5.61 17.45 7.63
CA TYR A 379 5.95 16.68 8.83
C TYR A 379 6.76 17.53 9.81
N PRO A 380 6.51 17.45 11.13
CA PRO A 380 7.24 18.25 12.11
C PRO A 380 8.71 17.84 12.19
N ILE A 381 9.60 18.82 12.26
CA ILE A 381 11.06 18.63 12.38
C ILE A 381 11.65 19.25 13.65
N HIS A 382 10.92 20.16 14.30
CA HIS A 382 11.37 20.80 15.52
C HIS A 382 10.20 21.20 16.40
N PHE A 383 10.39 21.05 17.72
CA PHE A 383 9.43 21.39 18.75
C PHE A 383 10.12 22.30 19.77
N GLN A 384 9.57 23.48 20.01
CA GLN A 384 10.08 24.44 20.98
C GLN A 384 9.00 24.77 22.01
N ILE A 385 9.27 24.46 23.28
CA ILE A 385 8.31 24.65 24.37
C ILE A 385 8.56 26.00 25.05
N PHE A 386 7.50 26.80 25.14
CA PHE A 386 7.44 28.10 25.78
C PHE A 386 6.62 28.01 27.06
N VAL A 387 7.29 27.66 28.16
CA VAL A 387 6.65 27.33 29.45
C VAL A 387 5.87 28.51 30.03
N ALA A 388 6.48 29.70 30.04
CA ALA A 388 5.84 30.91 30.60
C ALA A 388 4.55 31.30 29.84
N GLN A 389 4.50 31.00 28.53
CA GLN A 389 3.37 31.30 27.67
C GLN A 389 2.34 30.16 27.60
N ASN A 390 2.64 28.99 28.18
CA ASN A 390 1.85 27.76 28.01
C ASN A 390 1.60 27.41 26.52
N THR A 391 2.65 27.52 25.70
CA THR A 391 2.58 27.24 24.26
C THR A 391 3.73 26.35 23.79
N THR A 392 3.55 25.71 22.65
CA THR A 392 4.61 25.00 21.93
C THR A 392 4.58 25.42 20.47
N GLN A 393 5.73 25.83 19.93
CA GLN A 393 5.91 26.04 18.50
C GLN A 393 6.38 24.73 17.86
N ILE A 394 5.77 24.38 16.74
CA ILE A 394 6.07 23.19 15.94
C ILE A 394 6.47 23.69 14.55
N THR A 395 7.72 23.44 14.17
CA THR A 395 8.25 23.77 12.84
C THR A 395 8.19 22.54 11.95
N TYR A 396 7.74 22.73 10.71
CA TYR A 396 7.59 21.68 9.70
C TYR A 396 8.72 21.71 8.67
N ASP A 397 8.92 20.59 7.99
CA ASP A 397 9.78 20.46 6.81
C ASP A 397 9.20 21.11 5.54
N ASP A 398 8.19 21.98 5.68
CA ASP A 398 7.55 22.72 4.61
C ASP A 398 7.52 24.21 4.95
N GLN A 399 7.72 25.05 3.93
CA GLN A 399 7.69 26.51 3.99
C GLN A 399 6.43 27.08 3.31
N HIS A 400 5.44 26.23 3.01
CA HIS A 400 4.20 26.59 2.34
C HIS A 400 2.97 26.03 3.07
N LEU A 401 2.95 26.09 4.40
CA LEU A 401 1.84 25.57 5.19
C LEU A 401 0.50 26.23 4.84
N ASP A 402 -0.54 25.42 4.75
CA ASP A 402 -1.94 25.83 4.71
C ASP A 402 -2.65 25.33 5.96
N ILE A 403 -3.14 26.28 6.77
CA ILE A 403 -3.77 25.99 8.06
C ILE A 403 -5.28 26.16 7.92
N ARG A 404 -6.01 25.05 7.97
CA ARG A 404 -7.46 25.02 7.69
C ARG A 404 -8.33 24.86 8.93
N SER A 405 -7.75 24.40 10.03
CA SER A 405 -8.43 24.23 11.31
C SER A 405 -7.49 24.60 12.45
N LYS A 406 -8.07 24.94 13.61
CA LYS A 406 -7.33 25.14 14.86
C LYS A 406 -7.22 23.88 15.70
N ASP A 407 -7.96 22.83 15.35
CA ASP A 407 -8.08 21.61 16.15
C ASP A 407 -7.12 20.51 15.68
N GLY A 408 -7.09 19.38 16.39
CA GLY A 408 -6.37 18.16 15.98
C GLY A 408 -5.06 17.90 16.71
N PHE A 409 -4.53 18.88 17.44
CA PHE A 409 -3.38 18.70 18.33
C PHE A 409 -3.82 18.38 19.75
N GLU A 410 -3.06 17.51 20.39
CA GLU A 410 -3.28 17.13 21.78
C GLU A 410 -1.94 17.03 22.52
N ILE A 411 -1.95 17.41 23.80
CA ILE A 411 -0.79 17.25 24.67
C ILE A 411 -1.09 16.28 25.81
N CYS A 412 -0.03 15.67 26.33
CA CYS A 412 -0.08 14.90 27.56
C CYS A 412 1.01 15.40 28.52
N CYS A 413 0.61 15.56 29.79
CA CYS A 413 1.45 16.09 30.86
C CYS A 413 2.09 14.93 31.63
N LEU A 414 3.33 15.10 32.11
CA LEU A 414 3.97 14.11 32.97
C LEU A 414 3.33 14.11 34.36
N ASP A 415 2.68 13.02 34.75
CA ASP A 415 2.20 12.87 36.13
C ASP A 415 3.29 12.22 36.99
N GLN A 416 4.02 13.07 37.72
CA GLN A 416 5.07 12.64 38.65
C GLN A 416 4.52 11.93 39.89
N THR A 417 3.22 12.07 40.20
CA THR A 417 2.60 11.49 41.39
C THR A 417 2.09 10.07 41.16
N THR A 418 1.62 9.77 39.95
CA THR A 418 1.12 8.44 39.58
C THR A 418 2.13 7.60 38.79
N HIS A 419 3.27 8.20 38.38
CA HIS A 419 4.25 7.60 37.47
C HIS A 419 3.65 7.18 36.11
N ILE A 420 2.45 7.67 35.76
CA ILE A 420 1.83 7.44 34.46
C ILE A 420 2.54 8.35 33.45
N ASN A 421 3.13 7.73 32.43
CA ASN A 421 3.69 8.45 31.29
C ASN A 421 2.68 8.44 30.12
N CYS A 422 2.97 9.24 29.11
CA CYS A 422 2.09 9.39 27.94
C CYS A 422 2.09 8.17 26.99
N ALA A 423 2.78 7.09 27.36
CA ALA A 423 2.75 5.80 26.67
C ALA A 423 1.83 4.77 27.36
N ASP A 424 1.23 5.12 28.51
CA ASP A 424 0.21 4.30 29.16
C ASP A 424 -1.15 4.51 28.47
N ASP A 425 -1.92 3.44 28.27
CA ASP A 425 -3.29 3.49 27.73
C ASP A 425 -4.24 4.34 28.59
N LYS A 426 -3.89 4.57 29.86
CA LYS A 426 -4.63 5.45 30.79
C LYS A 426 -4.20 6.92 30.73
N ALA A 427 -3.19 7.25 29.92
CA ALA A 427 -2.69 8.61 29.79
C ALA A 427 -3.81 9.55 29.32
N LYS A 428 -3.94 10.68 30.00
CA LYS A 428 -4.94 11.69 29.66
C LYS A 428 -4.35 12.69 28.67
N TRP A 429 -5.01 12.79 27.52
CA TRP A 429 -4.68 13.72 26.45
C TRP A 429 -5.63 14.92 26.46
N TYR A 430 -5.06 16.12 26.35
CA TYR A 430 -5.79 17.39 26.37
C TYR A 430 -5.71 18.08 25.00
N PRO A 431 -6.83 18.58 24.45
CA PRO A 431 -6.80 19.39 23.23
C PRO A 431 -5.88 20.60 23.38
N ALA A 432 -5.12 20.91 22.34
CA ALA A 432 -4.17 22.01 22.31
C ALA A 432 -4.33 22.81 21.00
N PRO A 433 -5.27 23.77 20.91
CA PRO A 433 -5.58 24.43 19.65
C PRO A 433 -4.43 25.28 19.12
N ILE A 434 -4.40 25.48 17.80
CA ILE A 434 -3.48 26.41 17.13
C ILE A 434 -3.88 27.86 17.48
N ASN A 435 -2.95 28.57 18.12
CA ASN A 435 -3.09 29.99 18.47
C ASN A 435 -2.56 30.91 17.38
N ALA A 436 -1.44 30.52 16.75
CA ALA A 436 -0.77 31.28 15.70
C ALA A 436 -0.12 30.34 14.70
N SER A 437 0.12 30.81 13.48
CA SER A 437 0.87 30.09 12.47
C SER A 437 1.58 31.06 11.53
N ASP A 438 2.63 30.57 10.88
CA ASP A 438 3.28 31.19 9.74
C ASP A 438 3.38 30.17 8.60
N ASN A 439 4.18 30.47 7.57
CA ASN A 439 4.33 29.60 6.41
C ASN A 439 5.06 28.27 6.70
N SER A 440 5.67 28.10 7.86
CA SER A 440 6.51 26.96 8.23
C SER A 440 6.28 26.42 9.64
N SER A 441 5.54 27.14 10.49
CA SER A 441 5.31 26.75 11.86
C SER A 441 3.88 26.99 12.33
N VAL A 442 3.47 26.21 13.32
CA VAL A 442 2.24 26.45 14.10
C VAL A 442 2.62 26.58 15.58
N THR A 443 1.94 27.46 16.30
CA THR A 443 2.05 27.57 17.75
C THR A 443 0.75 27.08 18.37
N ILE A 444 0.83 25.99 19.13
CA ILE A 444 -0.31 25.43 19.86
C ILE A 444 -0.32 25.93 21.30
N GLY A 445 -1.50 26.18 21.85
CA GLY A 445 -1.71 26.58 23.24
C GLY A 445 -2.34 25.48 24.06
N TYR A 446 -1.90 25.33 25.31
CA TYR A 446 -2.45 24.33 26.23
C TYR A 446 -3.02 24.91 27.53
N GLY A 447 -3.16 26.24 27.62
CA GLY A 447 -3.96 26.90 28.66
C GLY A 447 -3.58 26.56 30.11
N GLY A 448 -2.35 26.13 30.35
CA GLY A 448 -1.89 25.71 31.68
C GLY A 448 -2.50 24.39 32.18
N VAL A 449 -3.06 23.53 31.31
CA VAL A 449 -3.65 22.23 31.72
C VAL A 449 -2.67 21.31 32.44
N CYS A 450 -1.36 21.50 32.24
CA CYS A 450 -0.33 20.77 32.98
C CYS A 450 -0.03 21.38 34.37
N GLY A 451 -0.53 22.56 34.71
CA GLY A 451 -0.22 23.24 35.97
C GLY A 451 1.29 23.41 36.14
N SER A 452 1.86 22.79 37.17
CA SER A 452 3.31 22.74 37.41
C SER A 452 4.02 21.56 36.73
N ALA A 453 3.29 20.64 36.10
CA ALA A 453 3.86 19.52 35.37
C ALA A 453 4.40 19.95 33.99
N LEU A 454 5.39 19.22 33.49
CA LEU A 454 5.94 19.43 32.15
C LEU A 454 5.06 18.75 31.10
N VAL A 455 4.96 19.38 29.92
CA VAL A 455 4.45 18.72 28.71
C VAL A 455 5.42 17.57 28.37
N SER A 456 4.92 16.34 28.43
CA SER A 456 5.72 15.15 28.16
C SER A 456 5.65 14.76 26.69
N SER A 457 4.48 14.89 26.07
CA SER A 457 4.26 14.44 24.70
C SER A 457 3.23 15.31 23.98
N ILE A 458 3.38 15.39 22.65
CA ILE A 458 2.43 16.03 21.74
C ILE A 458 2.04 15.02 20.68
N ARG A 459 0.78 15.03 20.26
CA ARG A 459 0.33 14.27 19.10
C ARG A 459 -0.60 15.10 18.21
N TYR A 460 -0.71 14.69 16.96
CA TYR A 460 -1.56 15.32 15.94
C TYR A 460 -2.40 14.28 15.21
N ALA A 461 -3.66 14.63 14.93
CA ALA A 461 -4.60 13.82 14.16
C ALA A 461 -4.80 12.38 14.71
N TRP A 462 -4.69 12.20 16.03
CA TRP A 462 -4.75 10.88 16.70
C TRP A 462 -6.17 10.37 16.99
N ARG A 463 -7.19 10.95 16.36
CA ARG A 463 -8.57 10.46 16.48
C ARG A 463 -8.90 9.61 15.27
N GLU A 464 -9.80 8.64 15.41
CA GLU A 464 -10.27 7.85 14.25
C GLU A 464 -10.76 8.79 13.14
N SER A 465 -11.48 9.83 13.55
CA SER A 465 -11.99 10.91 12.72
C SER A 465 -11.42 12.24 13.19
N PRO A 466 -10.21 12.61 12.73
CA PRO A 466 -9.49 13.78 13.24
C PRO A 466 -10.00 15.10 12.68
N CYS A 467 -10.69 15.07 11.53
CA CYS A 467 -11.20 16.25 10.86
C CYS A 467 -12.35 15.91 9.87
N PRO A 468 -13.12 16.92 9.42
CA PRO A 468 -14.00 16.79 8.27
C PRO A 468 -13.23 16.58 6.96
N PHE A 469 -13.96 16.25 5.90
CA PHE A 469 -13.43 16.05 4.55
C PHE A 469 -12.53 17.21 4.10
N LYS A 470 -11.25 16.88 3.81
CA LYS A 470 -10.18 17.81 3.39
C LYS A 470 -9.97 19.04 4.30
N ALA A 471 -10.33 18.91 5.59
CA ALA A 471 -10.33 20.01 6.55
C ALA A 471 -9.51 19.71 7.81
N CYS A 472 -8.49 18.86 7.71
CA CYS A 472 -7.48 18.69 8.76
C CYS A 472 -6.68 19.99 8.98
N ALA A 473 -5.95 20.09 10.10
CA ALA A 473 -5.37 21.36 10.49
C ALA A 473 -4.24 21.81 9.56
N VAL A 474 -3.34 20.90 9.21
CA VAL A 474 -2.09 21.21 8.50
C VAL A 474 -2.04 20.54 7.13
N TYR A 475 -1.89 21.36 6.09
CA TYR A 475 -1.69 20.97 4.69
C TYR A 475 -0.49 21.72 4.11
N THR A 476 -0.03 21.30 2.93
CA THR A 476 0.85 22.10 2.08
C THR A 476 0.05 22.81 0.98
N ARG A 477 0.37 24.08 0.72
CA ARG A 477 -0.21 24.87 -0.40
C ARG A 477 0.25 24.39 -1.77
N LEU A 478 1.33 23.61 -1.85
CA LEU A 478 1.94 23.22 -3.13
C LEU A 478 1.05 22.26 -3.93
N ASN A 479 0.38 21.32 -3.25
CA ASN A 479 -0.33 20.22 -3.89
C ASN A 479 -1.48 19.65 -3.02
N ASP A 480 -1.91 20.36 -1.97
CA ASP A 480 -3.05 19.98 -1.13
C ASP A 480 -2.86 18.67 -0.34
N LEU A 481 -1.61 18.26 -0.06
CA LEU A 481 -1.35 17.08 0.77
C LEU A 481 -1.51 17.39 2.27
N PRO A 482 -2.29 16.59 3.02
CA PRO A 482 -2.43 16.72 4.48
C PRO A 482 -1.18 16.21 5.20
N ALA A 483 -0.86 16.82 6.34
CA ALA A 483 0.10 16.27 7.28
C ALA A 483 -0.39 14.90 7.82
N PRO A 484 0.47 13.87 7.89
CA PRO A 484 0.14 12.59 8.53
C PRO A 484 0.05 12.75 10.06
N PRO A 485 -0.51 11.76 10.80
CA PRO A 485 -0.54 11.81 12.25
C PRO A 485 0.86 11.58 12.81
N PHE A 486 1.13 12.16 13.97
CA PHE A 486 2.37 11.92 14.70
C PHE A 486 2.14 11.90 16.20
N ILE A 487 3.08 11.30 16.91
CA ILE A 487 3.26 11.44 18.36
C ILE A 487 4.73 11.68 18.64
N GLU A 488 5.04 12.67 19.46
CA GLU A 488 6.40 13.08 19.82
C GLU A 488 6.55 13.10 21.34
N VAL A 489 7.69 12.60 21.84
CA VAL A 489 8.05 12.63 23.27
C VAL A 489 9.11 13.72 23.50
N LEU A 490 8.78 14.70 24.33
CA LEU A 490 9.51 15.97 24.41
C LEU A 490 10.51 16.08 25.58
N LEU A 491 10.77 14.99 26.31
CA LEU A 491 11.57 14.98 27.54
C LEU A 491 13.10 15.07 27.32
N SER A 492 13.56 15.79 26.28
CA SER A 492 14.98 16.14 26.11
C SER A 492 15.29 17.50 26.75
N PRO A 493 16.39 17.67 27.50
CA PRO A 493 16.81 18.96 28.07
C PRO A 493 17.00 20.09 27.04
N SER A 494 17.23 19.76 25.77
CA SER A 494 17.42 20.73 24.68
C SER A 494 16.12 21.37 24.16
N ALA A 495 14.94 20.87 24.56
CA ALA A 495 13.64 21.33 24.07
C ALA A 495 12.99 22.45 24.91
N PHE A 496 13.56 22.76 26.08
CA PHE A 496 12.98 23.70 27.05
C PHE A 496 13.68 25.06 27.00
N VAL A 497 12.91 26.12 26.81
CA VAL A 497 13.39 27.51 26.94
C VAL A 497 12.78 28.11 28.19
N TYR A 498 13.62 28.37 29.20
CA TYR A 498 13.26 29.09 30.41
C TYR A 498 13.73 30.54 30.24
N HIS A 499 12.81 31.44 29.95
CA HIS A 499 13.06 32.88 29.95
C HIS A 499 12.24 33.54 31.06
#